data_AF-A0A972EMW4-F1
#
_entry.id   AF-A0A972EMW4-F1
#
_cell.length_a   1.000
_cell.length_b   1.000
_cell.length_c   1.000
_cell.angle_alpha   90.00
_cell.angle_beta   90.00
_cell.angle_gamma   90.00
#
_symmetry.space_group_name_H-M   'P 1'
#
loop_
_entity.id
_entity.type
_entity.pdbx_description
1 polymer ?
#
loop_
_entity_poly.entity_id
_entity_poly.type
_entity_poly.pdbx_seq_one_letter_code
_entity_poly.pdbx_strand_id
1 'polypeptide(L)' 'MKPELIAPCGMNCRLCLGFIFAELDLNKHGFHKGYCAGCIPRGENCTYMGEKCELVRTGAVRFCFECESYPCKMLRSLDK' A
#
# COMPACT_ATOMS: atom_id res chain seq x y z
N MET A 1 5.29 -3.04 15.52
CA MET A 1 4.88 -2.88 14.10
C MET A 1 6.12 -2.55 13.30
N LYS A 2 6.33 -3.12 12.10
CA LYS A 2 7.49 -2.79 11.25
C LYS A 2 7.14 -1.54 10.41
N PRO A 3 7.81 -0.39 10.61
CA PRO A 3 7.50 0.84 9.88
C PRO A 3 7.59 0.69 8.37
N GLU A 4 8.50 -0.16 7.86
CA GLU A 4 8.64 -0.43 6.42
C GLU A 4 7.42 -1.11 5.79
N LEU A 5 6.49 -1.63 6.61
CA LEU A 5 5.23 -2.24 6.17
C LEU A 5 4.04 -1.29 6.26
N ILE A 6 4.25 -0.03 6.64
CA ILE A 6 3.24 1.01 6.47
C ILE A 6 3.39 1.60 5.08
N ALA A 7 2.39 1.38 4.22
CA ALA A 7 2.39 1.97 2.89
C ALA A 7 2.36 3.51 2.97
N PRO A 8 2.85 4.21 1.93
CA PRO A 8 2.68 5.67 1.77
C PRO A 8 1.27 6.20 2.10
N CYS A 9 0.23 5.42 1.80
CA CYS A 9 -1.16 5.76 2.04
C CYS A 9 -1.67 5.46 3.47
N GLY A 10 -0.83 4.95 4.36
CA GLY A 10 -1.20 4.56 5.73
C GLY A 10 -1.74 3.14 5.89
N MET A 11 -1.90 2.37 4.80
CA MET A 11 -2.33 0.98 4.88
C MET A 11 -1.20 0.08 5.41
N ASN A 12 -1.54 -0.88 6.27
CA ASN A 12 -0.60 -1.89 6.74
C ASN A 12 -0.44 -3.01 5.70
N CYS A 13 0.72 -3.08 5.05
CA CYS A 13 1.05 -4.09 4.05
C CYS A 13 0.93 -5.53 4.57
N ARG A 14 1.01 -5.78 5.89
CA ARG A 14 0.79 -7.12 6.47
C ARG A 14 -0.62 -7.67 6.22
N LEU A 15 -1.59 -6.80 5.94
CA LEU A 15 -2.96 -7.20 5.62
C LEU A 15 -3.17 -7.37 4.10
N CYS A 16 -2.17 -7.02 3.28
CA CYS A 16 -2.26 -7.14 1.83
C CYS A 16 -2.10 -8.60 1.41
N LEU A 17 -3.00 -9.09 0.56
CA LEU A 17 -2.92 -10.44 0.00
C LEU A 17 -1.59 -10.73 -0.68
N GLY A 18 -1.09 -9.82 -1.53
CA GLY A 18 0.18 -10.03 -2.24
C GLY A 18 1.38 -10.15 -1.29
N PHE A 19 1.34 -9.47 -0.14
CA PHE A 19 2.36 -9.58 0.89
C PHE A 19 2.27 -10.91 1.63
N ILE A 20 1.06 -11.29 2.09
CA ILE A 20 0.82 -12.57 2.79
C ILE A 20 1.20 -13.76 1.88
N PHE A 21 0.84 -13.70 0.60
CA PHE A 21 1.18 -14.72 -0.39
C PHE A 21 2.69 -14.88 -0.56
N ALA A 22 3.44 -13.76 -0.57
CA ALA A 22 4.89 -13.79 -0.64
C ALA A 22 5.52 -14.31 0.65
N GLU A 23 5.04 -13.86 1.81
CA GLU A 23 5.55 -14.23 3.13
C GLU A 23 5.38 -15.72 3.43
N LEU A 24 4.23 -16.29 3.05
CA LEU A 24 3.89 -17.69 3.31
C LEU A 24 4.21 -18.63 2.13
N ASP A 25 4.66 -18.06 1.01
CA ASP A 25 4.88 -18.73 -0.27
C ASP A 25 3.67 -19.58 -0.71
N LEU A 26 2.47 -18.98 -0.69
CA LEU A 26 1.24 -19.73 -0.88
C LEU A 26 1.09 -20.31 -2.29
N ASN A 27 1.76 -19.77 -3.31
CA ASN A 27 1.67 -20.32 -4.66
C ASN A 27 2.21 -21.76 -4.75
N LYS A 28 3.04 -22.22 -3.80
CA LYS A 28 3.46 -23.62 -3.70
C LYS A 28 2.29 -24.60 -3.51
N HIS A 29 1.13 -24.11 -3.08
CA HIS A 29 -0.10 -24.88 -2.92
C HIS A 29 -1.01 -24.85 -4.16
N GLY A 30 -0.52 -24.38 -5.31
CA GLY A 30 -1.28 -24.33 -6.57
C GLY A 30 -2.12 -23.06 -6.77
N PHE A 31 -1.90 -22.04 -5.95
CA PHE A 31 -2.45 -20.71 -6.22
C PHE A 31 -1.58 -19.94 -7.23
N HIS A 32 -2.18 -18.93 -7.88
CA HIS A 32 -1.50 -18.08 -8.86
C HIS A 32 -1.74 -16.60 -8.56
N LYS A 33 -1.22 -16.12 -7.42
CA LYS A 33 -1.27 -14.69 -7.06
C LYS A 33 0.10 -14.04 -7.19
N GLY A 34 0.11 -12.74 -7.52
CA GLY A 34 1.35 -11.95 -7.53
C GLY A 34 1.91 -11.77 -6.12
N TYR A 35 3.23 -11.83 -6.00
CA TYR A 35 3.95 -11.57 -4.76
C TYR A 35 4.29 -10.08 -4.63
N CYS A 36 4.25 -9.57 -3.39
CA CYS A 36 4.56 -8.18 -3.08
C CYS A 36 5.46 -8.10 -1.86
N ALA A 37 6.60 -7.42 -1.98
CA ALA A 37 7.51 -7.17 -0.85
C ALA A 37 7.03 -6.03 0.09
N GLY A 38 5.93 -5.36 -0.25
CA GLY A 38 5.42 -4.16 0.42
C GLY A 38 5.63 -2.88 -0.40
N CYS A 39 4.95 -1.79 -0.02
CA CYS A 39 4.99 -0.56 -0.81
C CYS A 39 6.31 0.21 -0.64
N ILE A 40 6.89 0.28 0.57
CA ILE A 40 8.17 0.97 0.79
C ILE A 40 9.36 0.18 0.19
N PRO A 41 9.50 -1.14 0.43
CA PRO A 41 10.66 -1.90 -0.07
C PRO A 41 10.79 -1.95 -1.59
N ARG A 42 9.69 -1.82 -2.32
CA ARG A 42 9.71 -1.75 -3.80
C ARG A 42 10.32 -0.45 -4.34
N GLY A 43 10.50 0.58 -3.49
CA GLY A 43 10.93 1.91 -3.93
C GLY A 43 9.88 2.64 -4.78
N GLU A 44 8.73 2.02 -5.01
CA GLU A 44 7.64 2.59 -5.80
C GLU A 44 6.76 3.53 -4.96
N ASN A 45 6.00 4.35 -5.66
CA ASN A 45 4.87 5.06 -5.08
C ASN A 45 3.71 4.10 -4.77
N CYS A 46 2.72 4.55 -4.00
CA CYS A 46 1.58 3.67 -3.69
C CYS A 46 0.77 3.38 -4.96
N THR A 47 0.89 2.16 -5.46
CA THR A 47 0.15 1.70 -6.65
C THR A 47 -1.35 1.64 -6.38
N TYR A 48 -1.76 1.24 -5.17
CA TYR A 48 -3.17 1.18 -4.80
C TYR A 48 -3.85 2.55 -4.76
N MET A 49 -3.14 3.56 -4.25
CA MET A 49 -3.64 4.94 -4.20
C MET A 49 -3.34 5.74 -5.46
N GLY A 50 -2.45 5.26 -6.33
CA GLY A 50 -2.03 5.97 -7.52
C GLY A 50 -3.18 6.28 -8.48
N GLU A 51 -4.14 5.37 -8.63
CA GLU A 51 -5.34 5.60 -9.44
C GLU A 51 -6.31 6.62 -8.82
N LYS A 52 -6.24 6.81 -7.49
CA LYS A 52 -7.18 7.62 -6.71
C LYS A 52 -6.62 8.98 -6.30
N CYS A 53 -5.30 9.16 -6.37
CA CYS A 53 -4.62 10.37 -5.94
C CYS A 53 -3.33 10.58 -6.74
N GLU A 54 -3.32 11.62 -7.58
CA GLU A 54 -2.17 11.95 -8.41
C GLU A 54 -0.93 12.35 -7.60
N LEU A 55 -1.11 13.05 -6.48
CA LEU A 55 0.01 13.49 -5.62
C LEU A 55 0.84 12.31 -5.10
N VAL A 56 0.18 11.22 -4.70
CA VAL A 56 0.85 10.01 -4.24
C VAL A 56 1.37 9.21 -5.44
N ARG A 57 0.65 9.20 -6.57
CA ARG A 57 1.07 8.53 -7.81
C ARG A 57 2.42 9.05 -8.32
N THR A 58 2.56 10.37 -8.39
CA THR A 58 3.77 11.05 -8.88
C THR A 58 4.84 11.15 -7.80
N GLY A 59 4.49 10.93 -6.54
CA GLY A 59 5.40 11.10 -5.40
C GLY A 59 5.58 12.56 -5.01
N ALA A 60 4.72 13.47 -5.48
CA ALA A 60 4.66 14.86 -5.03
C ALA A 60 4.40 14.96 -3.51
N VAL A 61 3.69 13.97 -2.95
CA VAL A 61 3.72 13.68 -1.51
C VAL A 61 4.18 12.24 -1.33
N ARG A 62 5.11 12.01 -0.40
CA ARG A 62 5.61 10.64 -0.16
C ARG A 62 4.66 9.87 0.72
N PHE A 63 3.98 10.53 1.66
CA PHE A 63 2.98 9.93 2.52
C PHE A 63 1.69 10.74 2.50
N CYS A 64 0.54 10.07 2.61
CA CYS A 64 -0.75 10.75 2.62
C CYS A 64 -0.91 11.74 3.77
N PHE A 65 -0.29 11.50 4.92
CA PHE A 65 -0.36 12.41 6.07
C PHE A 65 0.39 13.73 5.86
N GLU A 66 1.28 13.80 4.87
CA GLU A 66 1.99 15.03 4.49
C GLU A 66 1.10 15.95 3.64
N CYS A 67 -0.03 15.43 3.13
CA CYS A 67 -0.98 16.24 2.37
C CYS A 67 -1.82 17.10 3.30
N GLU A 68 -1.98 18.38 2.96
CA GLU A 68 -2.81 19.34 3.70
C GLU A 68 -4.28 18.90 3.85
N SER A 69 -4.78 18.12 2.89
CA SER A 69 -6.16 17.62 2.90
C SER A 69 -6.36 16.34 3.71
N TYR A 70 -5.34 15.85 4.41
CA TYR A 70 -5.39 14.60 5.16
C TYR A 70 -6.20 14.72 6.47
N PRO A 71 -7.04 13.71 6.83
CA PRO A 71 -7.49 12.61 5.98
C PRO A 71 -8.54 13.11 4.98
N CYS A 72 -8.30 12.87 3.68
CA CYS A 72 -9.20 13.33 2.63
C CYS A 72 -10.51 12.52 2.62
N LYS A 73 -11.54 13.05 1.94
CA LYS A 73 -12.88 12.43 1.87
C LYS A 73 -12.83 10.94 1.46
N MET A 74 -11.96 10.60 0.51
CA MET A 74 -11.80 9.22 0.04
C MET A 74 -11.21 8.31 1.13
N LEU A 75 -10.17 8.75 1.85
CA LEU A 75 -9.57 7.94 2.93
C LEU A 75 -10.58 7.70 4.06
N ARG A 76 -11.38 8.72 4.40
CA ARG A 76 -12.45 8.59 5.40
C ARG A 76 -13.55 7.60 4.99
N SER A 77 -13.67 7.27 3.71
CA SER A 77 -14.67 6.32 3.22
C SER A 77 -14.20 4.86 3.16
N LEU A 78 -12.92 4.60 3.45
CA LEU A 78 -12.36 3.23 3.41
C LEU A 78 -12.73 2.38 4.64
N ASP A 79 -13.08 3.03 5.76
CA ASP A 79 -13.42 2.37 7.03
C ASP A 79 -14.95 2.22 7.22
N LYS A 80 -15.63 1.77 6.16
CA LYS A 80 -17.08 1.56 6.14
C LYS A 80 -17.45 0.09 6.05
#